data_AF-A0A4U6VFW2-F1
#
_entry.id   AF-A0A4U6VFW2-F1
#
_cell.length_a   1.000
_cell.length_b   1.000
_cell.length_c   1.000
_cell.angle_alpha   90.00
_cell.angle_beta   90.00
_cell.angle_gamma   90.00
#
_symmetry.space_group_name_H-M   'P 1'
#
loop_
_entity.id
_entity.type
_entity.pdbx_description
1 polymer ?
#
loop_
_entity_poly.entity_id
_entity_poly.type
_entity_poly.pdbx_seq_one_letter_code
_entity_poly.pdbx_strand_id
1 'polypeptide(L)'
;MAPKAILRPLIFALALTMLVALSHGSFQVAKILVFKNCMDVIKKHPPQDTIPGKKCINTVLKNNLVGICLVLTQEDEDKVSVERLVSLGRRFGQLFTAGARCGTTYIIPELPGPPL
;
A
#
# COMPACT_ATOMS: atom_id res chain seq x y z
N MET A 1 -46.23 -4.68 -1.55
CA MET A 1 -45.10 -5.34 -0.85
C MET A 1 -43.81 -5.04 -1.61
N ALA A 2 -43.09 -3.97 -1.28
CA ALA A 2 -41.83 -3.61 -1.95
C ALA A 2 -40.78 -2.83 -1.13
N PRO A 3 -41.05 -2.21 0.05
CA PRO A 3 -40.01 -1.42 0.70
C PRO A 3 -38.94 -2.27 1.42
N LYS A 4 -39.29 -3.49 1.86
CA LYS A 4 -38.35 -4.39 2.55
C LYS A 4 -37.28 -4.99 1.63
N ALA A 5 -37.59 -5.18 0.35
CA ALA A 5 -36.67 -5.79 -0.62
C ALA A 5 -35.54 -4.84 -1.04
N ILE A 6 -35.80 -3.52 -1.01
CA ILE A 6 -34.85 -2.48 -1.42
C ILE A 6 -34.05 -1.96 -0.21
N LEU A 7 -34.62 -1.97 1.00
CA LEU A 7 -33.94 -1.49 2.20
C LEU A 7 -32.72 -2.34 2.58
N ARG A 8 -32.82 -3.67 2.43
CA ARG A 8 -31.72 -4.60 2.78
C ARG A 8 -30.46 -4.37 1.92
N PRO A 9 -30.52 -4.37 0.57
CA PRO A 9 -29.33 -4.11 -0.24
C PRO A 9 -28.75 -2.71 -0.01
N LEU A 10 -29.59 -1.71 0.28
CA LEU A 10 -29.14 -0.36 0.65
C LEU A 10 -28.31 -0.35 1.94
N ILE A 11 -28.77 -1.03 3.00
CA ILE A 11 -28.02 -1.13 4.25
C ILE A 11 -26.67 -1.82 4.04
N PHE A 12 -26.64 -2.89 3.24
CA PHE A 12 -25.38 -3.57 2.90
C PHE A 12 -24.42 -2.66 2.12
N ALA A 13 -24.91 -1.94 1.12
CA ALA A 13 -24.11 -0.99 0.36
C ALA A 13 -23.50 0.10 1.26
N LEU A 14 -24.31 0.69 2.15
CA LEU A 14 -23.86 1.67 3.13
C LEU A 14 -22.77 1.11 4.06
N ALA A 15 -22.99 -0.08 4.63
CA ALA A 15 -21.99 -0.72 5.50
C ALA A 15 -20.66 -0.96 4.77
N LEU A 16 -20.71 -1.43 3.52
CA LEU A 16 -19.52 -1.64 2.69
C LEU A 16 -18.80 -0.32 2.40
N THR A 17 -19.52 0.75 2.04
CA THR A 17 -18.89 2.06 1.79
C THR A 17 -18.17 2.61 3.03
N MET A 18 -18.76 2.45 4.21
CA MET A 18 -18.11 2.84 5.46
C MET A 18 -16.84 2.02 5.71
N LEU A 19 -16.90 0.69 5.56
CA LEU A 19 -15.74 -0.18 5.73
C LEU A 19 -14.59 0.20 4.78
N VAL A 20 -14.90 0.52 3.52
CA VAL A 20 -13.92 0.99 2.54
C VAL A 20 -13.31 2.32 3.00
N ALA A 21 -14.13 3.28 3.42
CA ALA A 21 -13.64 4.57 3.92
C ALA A 21 -12.73 4.43 5.15
N LEU A 22 -13.10 3.56 6.11
CA LEU A 22 -12.28 3.24 7.28
C LEU A 22 -10.93 2.62 6.88
N SER A 23 -10.93 1.71 5.90
CA SER A 23 -9.69 1.11 5.40
C SER A 23 -8.78 2.13 4.72
N HIS A 24 -9.34 3.06 3.92
CA HIS A 24 -8.57 4.12 3.30
C HIS A 24 -7.94 5.03 4.36
N GLY A 25 -8.69 5.38 5.42
CA GLY A 25 -8.17 6.15 6.54
C GLY A 25 -6.99 5.47 7.24
N SER A 26 -7.09 4.16 7.51
CA SER A 26 -5.99 3.41 8.15
C SER A 26 -4.76 3.30 7.24
N PHE A 27 -4.94 3.12 5.93
CA PHE A 27 -3.85 3.11 4.97
C PHE A 27 -3.18 4.48 4.82
N GLN A 28 -3.91 5.58 4.91
CA GLN A 28 -3.32 6.93 4.92
C GLN A 28 -2.40 7.13 6.14
N VAL A 29 -2.84 6.69 7.33
CA VAL A 29 -1.99 6.75 8.54
C VAL A 29 -0.77 5.85 8.39
N ALA A 30 -0.95 4.63 7.89
CA ALA A 30 0.15 3.71 7.61
C ALA A 30 1.16 4.31 6.62
N LYS A 31 0.68 4.95 5.55
CA LYS A 31 1.51 5.66 4.56
C LYS A 31 2.39 6.72 5.22
N ILE A 32 1.79 7.60 6.03
CA ILE A 32 2.51 8.67 6.74
C ILE A 32 3.60 8.08 7.65
N LEU A 33 3.29 7.00 8.39
CA LEU A 33 4.26 6.35 9.26
C LEU A 33 5.41 5.70 8.49
N VAL A 34 5.10 4.99 7.40
CA VAL A 34 6.12 4.38 6.52
C VAL A 34 6.99 5.47 5.91
N PHE A 35 6.41 6.54 5.38
CA PHE A 35 7.19 7.63 4.79
C PHE A 35 8.09 8.28 5.83
N LYS A 36 7.58 8.55 7.03
CA LYS A 36 8.37 9.14 8.12
C LYS A 36 9.54 8.26 8.56
N ASN A 37 9.35 6.94 8.61
CA ASN A 37 10.32 6.03 9.24
C ASN A 37 11.21 5.28 8.25
N CYS A 38 10.82 5.23 6.98
CA CYS A 38 11.50 4.48 5.93
C CYS A 38 11.96 5.36 4.76
N MET A 39 11.86 6.69 4.84
CA MET A 39 12.20 7.59 3.73
C MET A 39 13.57 7.27 3.12
N ASP A 40 14.57 7.02 3.96
CA ASP A 40 15.94 6.77 3.50
C ASP A 40 16.06 5.58 2.53
N VAL A 41 15.17 4.59 2.64
CA VAL A 41 15.16 3.40 1.78
C VAL A 41 14.13 3.42 0.66
N ILE A 42 13.10 4.27 0.75
CA ILE A 42 12.04 4.35 -0.27
C ILE A 42 12.09 5.64 -1.10
N LYS A 43 12.93 6.61 -0.76
CA LYS A 43 13.05 7.88 -1.50
C LYS A 43 13.32 7.63 -2.98
N LYS A 44 12.75 8.46 -3.87
CA LYS A 44 12.93 8.33 -5.32
C LYS A 44 14.34 8.70 -5.78
N HIS A 45 14.84 9.86 -5.34
CA HIS A 45 16.14 10.38 -5.71
C HIS A 45 16.92 10.96 -4.50
N PRO A 46 18.26 10.81 -4.46
CA PRO A 46 19.07 9.96 -5.34
C PRO A 46 18.77 8.47 -5.12
N PRO A 47 19.28 7.57 -5.99
CA PRO A 47 19.23 6.15 -5.71
C PRO A 47 19.90 5.84 -4.37
N GLN A 48 19.24 5.06 -3.52
CA GLN A 48 19.79 4.67 -2.22
C GLN A 48 19.79 3.14 -2.08
N ASP A 49 20.95 2.59 -1.72
CA ASP A 49 21.16 1.18 -1.35
C ASP A 49 21.30 1.03 0.17
N THR A 50 20.53 1.81 0.92
CA THR A 50 20.56 1.78 2.39
C THR A 50 19.77 0.58 2.91
N ILE A 51 20.36 -0.11 3.88
CA ILE A 51 19.67 -1.14 4.65
C ILE A 51 18.64 -0.45 5.57
N PRO A 52 17.39 -0.93 5.65
CA PRO A 52 16.39 -0.32 6.52
C PRO A 52 16.82 -0.41 7.99
N GLY A 53 16.85 0.74 8.67
CA GLY A 53 17.10 0.78 10.10
C GLY A 53 15.98 0.13 10.92
N LYS A 54 16.25 -0.19 12.20
CA LYS A 54 15.30 -0.86 13.12
C LYS A 54 13.92 -0.19 13.17
N LYS A 55 13.87 1.15 13.12
CA LYS A 55 12.61 1.91 13.13
C LYS A 55 11.78 1.66 11.87
N CYS A 56 12.42 1.64 10.70
CA CYS A 56 11.74 1.30 9.45
C CYS A 56 11.23 -0.14 9.48
N ILE A 57 12.09 -1.10 9.86
CA ILE A 57 11.73 -2.52 9.96
C ILE A 57 10.50 -2.71 10.85
N ASN A 58 10.51 -2.16 12.06
CA ASN A 58 9.37 -2.24 12.97
C ASN A 58 8.09 -1.60 12.40
N THR A 59 8.23 -0.57 11.56
CA THR A 59 7.10 0.06 10.89
C THR A 59 6.54 -0.87 9.81
N VAL A 60 7.40 -1.43 8.96
CA VAL A 60 7.00 -2.35 7.89
C VAL A 60 6.32 -3.61 8.44
N LEU A 61 6.86 -4.19 9.52
CA LEU A 61 6.27 -5.38 10.15
C LEU A 61 4.89 -5.13 10.77
N LYS A 62 4.56 -3.87 11.10
CA LYS A 62 3.28 -3.49 11.74
C LYS A 62 2.26 -2.89 10.79
N ASN A 63 2.63 -2.62 9.54
CA ASN A 63 1.79 -1.92 8.57
C ASN A 63 1.66 -2.70 7.26
N ASN A 64 0.49 -2.61 6.64
CA ASN A 64 0.23 -3.24 5.35
C ASN A 64 0.66 -2.29 4.22
N LEU A 65 1.82 -2.55 3.61
CA LEU A 65 2.34 -1.77 2.48
C LEU A 65 1.55 -2.03 1.20
N VAL A 66 0.90 -3.19 1.06
CA VAL A 66 0.00 -3.48 -0.07
C VAL A 66 -1.21 -2.55 -0.02
N GLY A 67 -1.75 -2.27 1.17
CA GLY A 67 -2.86 -1.31 1.34
C GLY A 67 -2.45 0.14 1.02
N ILE A 68 -1.19 0.51 1.29
CA ILE A 68 -0.66 1.84 0.97
C ILE A 68 -0.75 2.12 -0.54
N CYS A 69 -0.59 1.10 -1.39
CA CYS A 69 -0.75 1.24 -2.84
C CYS A 69 -2.10 1.83 -3.27
N LEU A 70 -3.16 1.66 -2.48
CA LEU A 70 -4.50 2.17 -2.79
C LEU A 70 -4.65 3.67 -2.52
N VAL A 71 -3.71 4.26 -1.77
CA VAL A 71 -3.79 5.64 -1.26
C VAL A 71 -2.58 6.50 -1.61
N LEU A 72 -1.66 5.98 -2.43
CA LEU A 72 -0.56 6.74 -3.01
C LEU A 72 -1.10 7.73 -4.05
N THR A 73 -0.66 8.98 -3.94
CA THR A 73 -0.97 10.05 -4.89
C THR A 73 0.22 10.31 -5.81
N GLN A 74 0.01 11.07 -6.90
CA GLN A 74 1.11 11.49 -7.75
C GLN A 74 2.19 12.26 -6.98
N GLU A 75 1.78 13.11 -6.02
CA GLU A 75 2.71 13.87 -5.19
C GLU A 75 3.56 12.95 -4.28
N ASP A 76 2.99 11.85 -3.80
CA ASP A 76 3.74 10.84 -3.06
C ASP A 76 4.79 10.19 -3.96
N GLU A 77 4.42 9.86 -5.20
CA GLU A 77 5.28 9.22 -6.20
C GLU A 77 6.38 10.13 -6.76
N ASP A 78 6.27 11.44 -6.58
CA ASP A 78 7.34 12.38 -6.88
C ASP A 78 8.44 12.35 -5.81
N LYS A 79 8.10 11.94 -4.58
CA LYS A 79 9.02 11.87 -3.43
C LYS A 79 9.57 10.47 -3.21
N VAL A 80 8.75 9.44 -3.46
CA VAL A 80 9.01 8.03 -3.12
C VAL A 80 9.05 7.18 -4.39
N SER A 81 9.97 6.22 -4.44
CA SER A 81 9.98 5.15 -5.44
C SER A 81 8.99 4.07 -5.02
N VAL A 82 7.91 3.93 -5.80
CA VAL A 82 6.91 2.87 -5.60
C VAL A 82 7.55 1.48 -5.71
N GLU A 83 8.50 1.31 -6.64
CA GLU A 83 9.28 0.08 -6.77
C GLU A 83 10.01 -0.29 -5.47
N ARG A 84 10.68 0.69 -4.83
CA ARG A 84 11.36 0.46 -3.55
C ARG A 84 10.40 0.15 -2.42
N LEU A 85 9.24 0.80 -2.38
CA LEU A 85 8.19 0.47 -1.41
C LEU A 85 7.72 -0.99 -1.57
N VAL A 86 7.47 -1.43 -2.81
CA VAL A 86 7.06 -2.81 -3.12
C VAL A 86 8.17 -3.80 -2.77
N SER A 87 9.41 -3.50 -3.16
CA SER A 87 10.59 -4.32 -2.85
C SER A 87 10.80 -4.46 -1.34
N LEU A 88 10.66 -3.35 -0.59
CA LEU A 88 10.73 -3.34 0.86
C LEU A 88 9.65 -4.24 1.48
N GLY A 89 8.41 -4.13 1.04
CA GLY A 89 7.33 -4.98 1.54
C GLY A 89 7.57 -6.48 1.23
N ARG A 90 7.98 -6.80 0.00
CA ARG A 90 8.34 -8.18 -0.41
C ARG A 90 9.45 -8.77 0.46
N ARG A 91 10.49 -7.98 0.76
CA ARG A 91 11.61 -8.39 1.63
C ARG A 91 11.15 -8.80 3.03
N PHE A 92 10.02 -8.26 3.50
CA PHE A 92 9.41 -8.59 4.78
C PHE A 92 8.17 -9.50 4.64
N GLY A 93 8.07 -10.24 3.53
CA GLY A 93 7.07 -11.29 3.32
C GLY A 93 5.68 -10.79 2.92
N GLN A 94 5.52 -9.51 2.58
CA GLN A 94 4.23 -9.01 2.09
C GLN A 94 4.01 -9.39 0.63
N LEU A 95 2.80 -9.90 0.32
CA LEU A 95 2.43 -10.38 -1.01
C LEU A 95 1.83 -9.26 -1.85
N PHE A 96 2.52 -8.90 -2.94
CA PHE A 96 2.05 -7.95 -3.93
C PHE A 96 1.62 -8.70 -5.19
N THR A 97 0.35 -8.56 -5.57
CA THR A 97 -0.22 -9.20 -6.77
C THR A 97 0.45 -8.65 -8.03
N ALA A 98 1.05 -9.54 -8.83
CA ALA A 98 1.64 -9.14 -10.11
C ALA A 98 0.56 -8.59 -11.06
N GLY A 99 0.92 -7.58 -11.85
CA GLY A 99 0.00 -6.89 -12.76
C GLY A 99 -0.98 -5.93 -12.06
N ALA A 100 -1.10 -5.97 -10.73
CA ALA A 100 -1.89 -4.99 -10.00
C ALA A 100 -1.20 -3.62 -10.00
N ARG A 101 -2.01 -2.57 -9.98
CA ARG A 101 -1.53 -1.19 -9.90
C ARG A 101 -1.21 -0.83 -8.45
N CYS A 102 -0.11 -0.11 -8.25
CA CYS A 102 0.24 0.54 -6.99
C CYS A 102 0.39 2.04 -7.22
N GLY A 103 -0.47 2.84 -6.57
CA GLY A 103 -0.54 4.28 -6.77
C GLY A 103 -1.21 4.68 -8.09
N THR A 104 -0.60 5.59 -8.86
CA THR A 104 -1.14 6.18 -10.09
C THR A 104 -0.75 5.41 -11.34
N THR A 105 0.52 5.00 -11.46
CA THR A 105 1.05 4.46 -12.72
C THR A 105 1.88 3.19 -12.59
N TYR A 106 2.40 2.88 -11.40
CA TYR A 106 3.27 1.73 -11.22
C TYR A 106 2.51 0.41 -11.28
N ILE A 107 2.94 -0.50 -12.16
CA ILE A 107 2.42 -1.86 -12.27
C ILE A 107 3.41 -2.80 -11.57
N ILE A 108 2.90 -3.63 -10.66
CA ILE A 108 3.72 -4.56 -9.89
C ILE A 108 4.29 -5.63 -10.85
N PRO A 109 5.62 -5.76 -10.98
CA PRO A 109 6.22 -6.78 -11.82
C PRO A 109 6.03 -8.17 -11.21
N GLU A 110 6.02 -9.21 -12.04
CA GLU A 110 6.17 -10.58 -11.58
C GLU A 110 7.46 -10.73 -10.77
N LEU A 111 7.44 -11.55 -9.71
CA LEU A 111 8.68 -11.91 -9.05
C LEU A 111 9.52 -12.73 -10.04
N PRO A 112 10.82 -12.47 -10.19
CA PRO A 112 11.68 -13.39 -10.91
C PRO A 112 11.51 -14.77 -10.25
N GLY A 113 11.07 -15.75 -11.05
CA GLY A 113 10.93 -17.12 -10.59
C GLY A 113 12.27 -17.63 -10.02
N PRO A 114 12.26 -18.70 -9.23
CA PRO A 114 13.51 -19.37 -8.89
C PRO A 114 14.30 -19.66 -10.17
N PRO A 115 15.61 -19.42 -10.21
CA PRO A 115 16.41 -19.88 -11.35
C PRO A 115 16.14 -21.38 -11.55
N LEU A 116 15.78 -21.76 -12.78
CA LEU A 116 15.58 -23.15 -13.20
C LEU A 116 16.87 -23.95 -13.13
#